data_AF-A0A1B8QZK8-F1
#
_entry.id   AF-A0A1B8QZK8-F1
#
_cell.length_a   1.000
_cell.length_b   1.000
_cell.length_c   1.000
_cell.angle_alpha   90.00
_cell.angle_beta   90.00
_cell.angle_gamma   90.00
#
_symmetry.space_group_name_H-M   'P 1'
#
loop_
_entity.id
_entity.type
_entity.pdbx_description
1 polymer ?
#
loop_
_entity_poly.entity_id
_entity_poly.type
_entity_poly.pdbx_seq_one_letter_code
_entity_poly.pdbx_strand_id
1 'polypeptide(L)'
;MKIFIMRHGEAEVIASSDESRHLNDYGRKQSISQGQWLKTHLNSTALSVQKVIVSPYVRAQETFELVNLALGNTLNDIEIWSGITPYGNATLVADYLSVLQEEGIESVLLVSHLPLVGSIVSELYGKRNPISFYPSTIVQIDWNDEKGTIEAFHYPKENG
;
A
#
# COMPACT_ATOMS: atom_id res chain seq x y z
N MET A 1 10.00 11.93 -2.57
CA MET A 1 9.80 10.49 -2.35
C MET A 1 8.57 10.00 -3.12
N LYS A 2 8.67 8.87 -3.80
CA LYS A 2 7.53 8.15 -4.40
C LYS A 2 6.89 7.24 -3.36
N ILE A 3 5.59 7.36 -3.13
CA ILE A 3 4.88 6.59 -2.12
C ILE A 3 3.76 5.82 -2.80
N PHE A 4 3.83 4.50 -2.73
CA PHE A 4 2.78 3.59 -3.18
C PHE A 4 1.92 3.19 -1.98
N ILE A 5 0.64 3.52 -1.98
CA ILE A 5 -0.30 3.21 -0.90
C ILE A 5 -1.28 2.17 -1.42
N MET A 6 -1.28 0.99 -0.81
CA MET A 6 -2.14 -0.12 -1.17
C MET A 6 -3.07 -0.48 -0.02
N ARG A 7 -4.37 -0.59 -0.31
CA ARG A 7 -5.30 -1.29 0.59
C ARG A 7 -5.10 -2.79 0.42
N HIS A 8 -5.08 -3.56 1.51
CA HIS A 8 -5.09 -5.02 1.45
C HIS A 8 -6.21 -5.58 0.54
N GLY A 9 -6.02 -6.78 0.02
CA GLY A 9 -7.00 -7.47 -0.81
C GLY A 9 -8.24 -7.92 -0.04
N GLU A 10 -9.25 -8.40 -0.74
CA GLU A 10 -10.49 -8.84 -0.11
C GLU A 10 -10.25 -9.99 0.87
N ALA A 11 -10.85 -9.89 2.06
CA ALA A 11 -10.61 -10.80 3.17
C ALA A 11 -11.90 -11.50 3.58
N GLU A 12 -11.74 -12.72 4.10
CA GLU A 12 -12.82 -13.53 4.65
C GLU A 12 -13.65 -12.74 5.66
N VAL A 13 -14.95 -13.03 5.77
CA VAL A 13 -15.83 -12.31 6.72
C VAL A 13 -15.69 -12.88 8.13
N ILE A 14 -15.42 -14.19 8.25
CA ILE A 14 -15.40 -14.92 9.52
C ILE A 14 -13.97 -15.35 9.85
N ALA A 15 -13.49 -14.98 11.03
CA ALA A 15 -12.24 -15.46 11.62
C ALA A 15 -12.34 -15.38 13.16
N SER A 16 -11.34 -15.91 13.86
CA SER A 16 -11.25 -15.84 15.33
C SER A 16 -11.12 -14.40 15.86
N SER A 17 -10.57 -13.49 15.07
CA SER A 17 -10.43 -12.06 15.36
C SER A 17 -10.35 -11.27 14.05
N ASP A 18 -10.55 -9.94 14.06
CA ASP A 18 -10.42 -9.15 12.83
C ASP A 18 -8.98 -9.18 12.27
N GLU A 19 -7.96 -9.11 13.13
CA GLU A 19 -6.55 -9.11 12.74
C GLU A 19 -6.11 -10.43 12.09
N SER A 20 -6.73 -11.55 12.47
CA SER A 20 -6.44 -12.89 11.97
C SER A 20 -7.23 -13.27 10.70
N ARG A 21 -7.97 -12.33 10.10
CA ARG A 21 -8.69 -12.58 8.85
C ARG A 21 -7.70 -12.73 7.69
N HIS A 22 -7.80 -13.85 7.00
CA HIS A 22 -7.07 -14.13 5.77
C HIS A 22 -7.76 -13.50 4.56
N LEU A 23 -7.01 -13.33 3.47
CA LEU A 23 -7.55 -13.06 2.16
C LEU A 23 -8.46 -14.21 1.69
N ASN A 24 -9.59 -13.87 1.09
CA ASN A 24 -10.38 -14.84 0.36
C ASN A 24 -9.78 -15.09 -1.04
N ASP A 25 -10.26 -16.12 -1.74
CA ASP A 25 -9.74 -16.49 -3.07
C ASP A 25 -9.77 -15.32 -4.08
N TYR A 26 -10.76 -14.46 -3.97
CA TYR A 26 -10.89 -13.30 -4.83
C TYR A 26 -9.82 -12.23 -4.50
N GLY A 27 -9.63 -11.90 -3.22
CA GLY A 27 -8.59 -10.98 -2.77
C GLY A 27 -7.18 -11.45 -3.10
N ARG A 28 -6.93 -12.77 -3.07
CA ARG A 28 -5.66 -13.35 -3.53
C ARG A 28 -5.43 -13.08 -5.02
N LYS A 29 -6.43 -13.33 -5.88
CA LYS A 29 -6.36 -13.04 -7.33
C LYS A 29 -6.16 -11.56 -7.61
N GLN A 30 -6.87 -10.69 -6.88
CA GLN A 30 -6.70 -9.23 -7.01
C GLN A 30 -5.27 -8.80 -6.64
N SER A 31 -4.72 -9.32 -5.54
CA SER A 31 -3.36 -8.99 -5.07
C SER A 31 -2.30 -9.40 -6.10
N ILE A 32 -2.42 -10.59 -6.69
CA ILE A 32 -1.53 -11.04 -7.78
C ILE A 32 -1.63 -10.11 -9.00
N SER A 33 -2.85 -9.77 -9.42
CA SER A 33 -3.06 -8.87 -10.56
C SER A 33 -2.46 -7.48 -10.31
N GLN A 34 -2.55 -6.98 -9.08
CA GLN A 34 -1.93 -5.71 -8.69
C GLN A 34 -0.42 -5.78 -8.66
N GLY A 35 0.17 -6.89 -8.21
CA GLY A 35 1.61 -7.10 -8.31
C GLY A 35 2.11 -7.11 -9.76
N GLN A 36 1.35 -7.70 -10.68
CA GLN A 36 1.66 -7.67 -12.12
C GLN A 36 1.56 -6.25 -12.71
N TRP A 37 0.54 -5.50 -12.31
CA TRP A 37 0.40 -4.09 -12.69
C TRP A 37 1.58 -3.27 -12.15
N LEU A 38 1.89 -3.40 -10.86
CA LEU A 38 2.98 -2.67 -10.21
C LEU A 38 4.31 -2.98 -10.86
N LYS A 39 4.62 -4.26 -11.16
CA LYS A 39 5.80 -4.65 -11.93
C LYS A 39 5.89 -3.93 -13.28
N THR A 40 4.79 -3.89 -14.03
CA THR A 40 4.73 -3.24 -15.34
C THR A 40 4.96 -1.73 -15.22
N HIS A 41 4.33 -1.12 -14.21
CA HIS A 41 4.42 0.30 -13.92
C HIS A 41 5.82 0.73 -13.48
N LEU A 42 6.46 -0.02 -12.58
CA LEU A 42 7.85 0.22 -12.14
C LEU A 42 8.82 0.13 -13.33
N ASN A 43 8.67 -0.89 -14.19
CA ASN A 43 9.50 -1.04 -15.38
C ASN A 43 9.32 0.09 -16.39
N SER A 44 8.09 0.56 -16.63
CA SER A 44 7.82 1.61 -17.62
C SER A 44 8.24 3.00 -17.17
N THR A 45 8.32 3.22 -15.86
CA THR A 45 8.71 4.51 -15.26
C THR A 45 10.16 4.53 -14.78
N ALA A 46 10.89 3.42 -14.93
CA ALA A 46 12.23 3.22 -14.36
C ALA A 46 12.31 3.47 -12.85
N LEU A 47 11.19 3.26 -12.14
CA LEU A 47 11.12 3.36 -10.68
C LEU A 47 11.47 2.02 -10.04
N SER A 48 11.92 2.08 -8.79
CA SER A 48 12.06 0.90 -7.92
C SER A 48 11.43 1.21 -6.56
N VAL A 49 11.01 0.17 -5.82
CA VAL A 49 10.57 0.31 -4.42
C VAL A 49 11.75 -0.06 -3.54
N GLN A 50 12.17 0.88 -2.68
CA GLN A 50 13.33 0.70 -1.81
C GLN A 50 12.93 0.13 -0.46
N LYS A 51 11.82 0.61 0.11
CA LYS A 51 11.29 0.18 1.41
C LYS A 51 9.86 -0.32 1.28
N VAL A 52 9.52 -1.38 2.00
CA VAL A 52 8.14 -1.84 2.16
C VAL A 52 7.75 -1.75 3.62
N ILE A 53 6.57 -1.19 3.90
CA ILE A 53 5.98 -1.15 5.24
C ILE A 53 4.60 -1.80 5.16
N VAL A 54 4.39 -2.85 5.97
CA VAL A 54 3.18 -3.68 5.92
C VAL A 54 2.53 -3.74 7.30
N SER A 55 1.22 -3.57 7.36
CA SER A 55 0.45 -3.72 8.60
C SER A 55 0.58 -5.15 9.15
N PRO A 56 0.66 -5.35 10.48
CA PRO A 56 0.79 -6.69 11.08
C PRO A 56 -0.42 -7.60 10.85
N TYR A 57 -1.55 -7.08 10.35
CA TYR A 57 -2.74 -7.89 10.13
C TYR A 57 -2.54 -8.89 8.99
N VAL A 58 -3.04 -10.11 9.16
CA VAL A 58 -2.77 -11.26 8.26
C VAL A 58 -3.09 -10.93 6.80
N ARG A 59 -4.28 -10.39 6.52
CA ARG A 59 -4.68 -9.97 5.17
C ARG A 59 -3.72 -8.97 4.50
N ALA A 60 -3.08 -8.08 5.25
CA ALA A 60 -2.11 -7.13 4.70
C ALA A 60 -0.79 -7.84 4.36
N GLN A 61 -0.33 -8.73 5.24
CA GLN A 61 0.83 -9.58 5.02
C GLN A 61 0.65 -10.45 3.76
N GLU A 62 -0.45 -11.19 3.67
CA GLU A 62 -0.75 -12.05 2.50
C GLU A 62 -0.89 -11.23 1.20
N THR A 63 -1.43 -10.01 1.28
CA THR A 63 -1.50 -9.11 0.11
C THR A 63 -0.10 -8.79 -0.38
N PHE A 64 0.80 -8.38 0.53
CA PHE A 64 2.16 -8.05 0.19
C PHE A 64 2.93 -9.26 -0.36
N GLU A 65 2.80 -10.43 0.26
CA GLU A 65 3.46 -11.66 -0.21
C GLU A 65 3.11 -11.97 -1.67
N LEU A 66 1.82 -11.89 -2.02
CA LEU A 66 1.35 -12.14 -3.39
C LEU A 66 1.81 -11.06 -4.37
N VAL A 67 1.86 -9.80 -3.94
CA VAL A 67 2.41 -8.69 -4.73
C VAL A 67 3.89 -8.94 -4.99
N ASN A 68 4.70 -9.19 -3.95
CA ASN A 68 6.13 -9.40 -4.08
C ASN A 68 6.45 -10.64 -4.94
N LEU A 69 5.67 -11.72 -4.80
CA LEU A 69 5.78 -12.90 -5.64
C LEU A 69 5.60 -12.57 -7.13
N ALA A 70 4.61 -11.74 -7.48
CA ALA A 70 4.38 -11.30 -8.86
C ALA A 70 5.52 -10.40 -9.38
N LEU A 71 6.18 -9.64 -8.51
CA LEU A 71 7.40 -8.89 -8.83
C LEU A 71 8.65 -9.79 -8.97
N GLY A 72 8.57 -11.06 -8.57
CA GLY A 72 9.70 -11.99 -8.58
C GLY A 72 10.51 -12.01 -7.27
N ASN A 73 9.88 -11.66 -6.14
CA ASN A 73 10.48 -11.58 -4.80
C ASN A 73 11.70 -10.65 -4.74
N THR A 74 11.59 -9.49 -5.39
CA THR A 74 12.66 -8.50 -5.46
C THR A 74 12.61 -7.47 -4.34
N LEU A 75 11.47 -7.33 -3.65
CA LEU A 75 11.32 -6.42 -2.51
C LEU A 75 11.78 -7.12 -1.24
N ASN A 76 12.89 -6.65 -0.65
CA ASN A 76 13.58 -7.34 0.44
C ASN A 76 13.68 -6.51 1.74
N ASP A 77 13.69 -5.17 1.66
CA ASP A 77 13.69 -4.33 2.85
C ASP A 77 12.25 -4.10 3.33
N ILE A 78 11.81 -4.99 4.23
CA ILE A 78 10.43 -5.09 4.69
C ILE A 78 10.37 -4.76 6.17
N GLU A 79 9.47 -3.86 6.52
CA GLU A 79 9.14 -3.49 7.89
C GLU A 79 7.69 -3.82 8.19
N ILE A 80 7.45 -4.51 9.31
CA ILE A 80 6.11 -4.73 9.84
C ILE A 80 5.86 -3.67 10.92
N TRP A 81 4.87 -2.80 10.69
CA TRP A 81 4.64 -1.65 11.57
C TRP A 81 3.18 -1.54 12.03
N SER A 82 2.98 -1.52 13.35
CA SER A 82 1.65 -1.37 13.97
C SER A 82 1.02 0.02 13.74
N GLY A 83 1.83 1.02 13.36
CA GLY A 83 1.36 2.37 13.04
C GLY A 83 0.46 2.44 11.81
N ILE A 84 0.43 1.38 10.96
CA ILE A 84 -0.39 1.33 9.75
C ILE A 84 -1.54 0.30 9.80
N THR A 85 -2.00 -0.04 11.01
CA THR A 85 -3.26 -0.79 11.24
C THR A 85 -4.49 0.08 10.91
N PRO A 86 -5.74 -0.43 10.91
CA PRO A 86 -6.93 0.40 10.70
C PRO A 86 -7.05 1.60 11.66
N TYR A 87 -6.43 1.51 12.83
CA TYR A 87 -6.49 2.52 13.89
C TYR A 87 -5.26 3.43 13.92
N GLY A 88 -4.37 3.33 12.93
CA GLY A 88 -3.21 4.19 12.80
C GLY A 88 -3.57 5.67 12.61
N ASN A 89 -2.56 6.53 12.78
CA ASN A 89 -2.70 7.97 12.63
C ASN A 89 -1.93 8.43 11.39
N ALA A 90 -2.62 9.06 10.43
CA ALA A 90 -2.02 9.47 9.16
C ALA A 90 -0.89 10.50 9.32
N THR A 91 -0.98 11.42 10.28
CA THR A 91 0.09 12.38 10.59
C THR A 91 1.33 11.66 11.09
N LEU A 92 1.20 10.66 11.98
CA LEU A 92 2.36 9.85 12.40
C LEU A 92 2.97 9.04 11.24
N VAL A 93 2.15 8.59 10.29
CA VAL A 93 2.67 7.94 9.07
C VAL A 93 3.42 8.94 8.21
N ALA A 94 2.91 10.17 8.04
CA ALA A 94 3.59 11.24 7.31
C ALA A 94 4.92 11.60 7.98
N ASP A 95 4.93 11.84 9.30
CA ASP A 95 6.15 12.12 10.07
C ASP A 95 7.21 11.01 9.88
N TYR A 96 6.78 9.73 9.88
CA TYR A 96 7.70 8.63 9.66
C TYR A 96 8.24 8.59 8.22
N LEU A 97 7.41 8.90 7.22
CA LEU A 97 7.85 9.04 5.83
C LEU A 97 8.84 10.21 5.68
N SER A 98 8.69 11.32 6.41
CA SER A 98 9.65 12.42 6.44
C SER A 98 11.03 11.94 6.91
N VAL A 99 11.07 11.18 8.01
CA VAL A 99 12.32 10.59 8.53
C VAL A 99 12.97 9.68 7.50
N LEU A 100 12.20 8.79 6.86
CA LEU A 100 12.73 7.93 5.80
C LEU A 100 13.28 8.73 4.61
N GLN A 101 12.63 9.85 4.27
CA GLN A 101 13.11 10.74 3.21
C GLN A 101 14.44 11.41 3.59
N GLU A 102 14.59 11.85 4.84
CA GLU A 102 15.85 12.41 5.37
C GLU A 102 16.98 11.36 5.39
N GLU A 103 16.65 10.09 5.62
CA GLU A 103 17.58 8.96 5.53
C GLU A 103 17.93 8.57 4.08
N GLY A 104 17.35 9.24 3.08
CA GLY A 104 17.63 9.04 1.67
C GLY A 104 16.78 7.96 1.00
N ILE A 105 15.70 7.51 1.64
CA ILE A 105 14.72 6.61 1.00
C ILE A 105 13.89 7.43 0.00
N GLU A 106 13.96 7.04 -1.27
CA GLU A 106 13.29 7.73 -2.36
C GLU A 106 11.95 7.10 -2.74
N SER A 107 11.70 5.84 -2.34
CA SER A 107 10.50 5.10 -2.76
C SER A 107 10.02 4.05 -1.76
N VAL A 108 8.75 4.13 -1.37
CA VAL A 108 8.13 3.30 -0.33
C VAL A 108 6.82 2.66 -0.82
N LEU A 109 6.60 1.38 -0.47
CA LEU A 109 5.30 0.70 -0.59
C LEU A 109 4.67 0.50 0.78
N LEU A 110 3.47 1.04 0.99
CA LEU A 110 2.64 0.84 2.18
C LEU A 110 1.49 -0.13 1.85
N VAL A 111 1.31 -1.18 2.65
CA VAL A 111 0.15 -2.09 2.55
C VAL A 111 -0.65 -2.05 3.85
N SER A 112 -1.84 -1.43 3.79
CA SER A 112 -2.62 -1.02 4.96
C SER A 112 -4.14 -1.19 4.73
N HIS A 113 -4.96 -0.44 5.48
CA HIS A 113 -6.40 -0.65 5.65
C HIS A 113 -7.20 0.65 5.52
N LEU A 114 -8.50 0.54 5.32
CA LEU A 114 -9.42 1.64 5.60
C LEU A 114 -9.65 1.78 7.12
N PRO A 115 -9.90 3.01 7.61
CA PRO A 115 -9.91 4.27 6.84
C PRO A 115 -8.50 4.81 6.52
N LEU A 116 -7.46 4.29 7.17
CA LEU A 116 -6.12 4.87 7.19
C LEU A 116 -5.52 5.17 5.81
N VAL A 117 -5.62 4.27 4.82
CA VAL A 117 -5.07 4.52 3.47
C VAL A 117 -5.64 5.79 2.83
N GLY A 118 -6.92 6.09 3.06
CA GLY A 118 -7.54 7.32 2.57
C GLY A 118 -7.12 8.55 3.38
N SER A 119 -6.88 8.37 4.68
CA SER A 119 -6.34 9.42 5.55
C SER A 119 -4.90 9.76 5.21
N ILE A 120 -4.04 8.77 4.93
CA ILE A 120 -2.65 8.97 4.47
C ILE A 120 -2.65 9.75 3.15
N VAL A 121 -3.47 9.36 2.17
CA VAL A 121 -3.57 10.12 0.91
C VAL A 121 -4.01 11.56 1.20
N SER A 122 -4.97 11.78 2.09
CA SER A 122 -5.44 13.12 2.41
C SER A 122 -4.37 13.98 3.08
N GLU A 123 -3.61 13.37 4.01
CA GLU A 123 -2.51 14.00 4.73
C GLU A 123 -1.40 14.44 3.77
N LEU A 124 -0.89 13.50 2.96
CA LEU A 124 0.18 13.75 2.00
C LEU A 124 -0.26 14.72 0.89
N TYR A 125 -1.52 14.62 0.43
CA TYR A 125 -2.04 15.49 -0.62
C TYR A 125 -2.40 16.90 -0.12
N GLY A 126 -2.52 17.09 1.21
CA GLY A 126 -2.93 18.35 1.85
C GLY A 126 -4.39 18.76 1.56
N LYS A 127 -5.21 17.82 1.05
CA LYS A 127 -6.60 18.03 0.65
C LYS A 127 -7.38 16.73 0.80
N ARG A 128 -8.70 16.78 0.66
CA ARG A 128 -9.55 15.58 0.62
C ARG A 128 -9.04 14.57 -0.42
N ASN A 129 -8.82 13.32 0.00
CA ASN A 129 -8.51 12.21 -0.88
C ASN A 129 -9.57 12.06 -2.01
N PRO A 130 -9.16 12.11 -3.30
CA PRO A 130 -10.06 11.92 -4.43
C PRO A 130 -10.24 10.45 -4.84
N ILE A 131 -9.47 9.51 -4.28
CA ILE A 131 -9.42 8.11 -4.69
C ILE A 131 -10.30 7.22 -3.81
N SER A 132 -11.07 6.34 -4.46
CA SER A 132 -11.84 5.30 -3.77
C SER A 132 -10.99 4.06 -3.53
N PHE A 133 -10.78 3.70 -2.26
CA PHE A 133 -10.01 2.50 -1.91
C PHE A 133 -10.89 1.26 -1.81
N TYR A 134 -11.12 0.59 -2.94
CA TYR A 134 -11.55 -0.81 -2.98
C TYR A 134 -10.43 -1.73 -2.48
N PRO A 135 -10.73 -2.98 -2.05
CA PRO A 135 -9.66 -3.93 -1.70
C PRO A 135 -8.65 -4.01 -2.84
N SER A 136 -7.35 -4.08 -2.54
CA SER A 136 -6.26 -4.07 -3.53
C SER A 136 -6.08 -2.80 -4.38
N THR A 137 -6.78 -1.68 -4.14
CA THR A 137 -6.45 -0.41 -4.81
C THR A 137 -5.03 0.04 -4.47
N ILE A 138 -4.25 0.45 -5.47
CA ILE A 138 -2.93 1.09 -5.32
C ILE A 138 -3.00 2.55 -5.77
N VAL A 139 -2.37 3.46 -5.02
CA VAL A 139 -2.17 4.87 -5.37
C VAL A 139 -0.69 5.20 -5.29
N GLN A 140 -0.18 5.92 -6.28
CA GLN A 140 1.16 6.51 -6.26
C GLN A 140 1.06 8.02 -6.01
N ILE A 141 1.83 8.49 -5.03
CA ILE A 141 2.01 9.91 -4.73
C ILE A 141 3.49 10.26 -4.89
N ASP A 142 3.78 11.35 -5.58
CA ASP A 142 5.07 12.04 -5.46
C ASP A 142 4.96 13.10 -4.37
N TRP A 143 5.75 12.94 -3.32
CA TRP A 143 5.67 13.76 -2.12
C TRP A 143 7.03 14.35 -1.80
N ASN A 144 7.09 15.65 -1.54
CA ASN A 144 8.31 16.38 -1.24
C ASN A 144 8.40 16.83 0.21
N ASP A 145 7.80 16.07 1.14
CA ASP A 145 7.64 16.40 2.56
C ASP A 145 6.60 17.50 2.88
N GLU A 146 6.32 18.41 1.95
CA GLU A 146 5.31 19.47 2.15
C GLU A 146 4.00 19.22 1.40
N LYS A 147 4.10 18.67 0.19
CA LYS A 147 2.98 18.55 -0.73
C LYS A 147 3.10 17.31 -1.62
N GLY A 148 2.03 16.51 -1.61
CA GLY A 148 1.87 15.35 -2.47
C GLY A 148 1.20 15.71 -3.80
N THR A 149 1.57 15.01 -4.85
CA THR A 149 0.84 14.97 -6.13
C THR A 149 0.53 13.52 -6.47
N ILE A 150 -0.74 13.20 -6.72
CA ILE A 150 -1.13 11.86 -7.16
C ILE A 150 -0.69 11.71 -8.62
N GLU A 151 0.19 10.75 -8.89
CA GLU A 151 0.73 10.52 -10.24
C GLU A 151 0.02 9.37 -10.95
N ALA A 152 -0.39 8.35 -10.21
CA ALA A 152 -1.10 7.20 -10.74
C ALA A 152 -1.99 6.55 -9.68
N PHE A 153 -2.99 5.82 -10.11
CA PHE A 153 -3.74 4.90 -9.28
C PHE A 153 -4.27 3.75 -10.15
N HIS A 154 -4.49 2.60 -9.54
CA HIS A 154 -5.02 1.44 -10.22
C HIS A 154 -6.02 0.71 -9.34
N TYR A 155 -7.23 0.52 -9.87
CA TYR A 155 -8.26 -0.30 -9.26
C TYR A 155 -8.08 -1.74 -9.72
N PRO A 156 -8.29 -2.74 -8.85
CA PRO A 156 -8.32 -4.11 -9.32
C PRO A 156 -9.46 -4.26 -10.32
N LYS A 157 -9.26 -5.06 -11.36
CA LYS A 157 -10.34 -5.41 -12.27
C LYS A 157 -11.41 -6.16 -11.47
N GLU A 158 -12.65 -5.68 -11.53
CA GLU A 158 -13.79 -6.52 -11.20
C GLU A 158 -13.86 -7.60 -12.29
N ASN A 159 -13.76 -8.87 -11.90
CA ASN A 159 -14.08 -9.93 -12.85
C ASN A 159 -15.59 -9.81 -13.12
N GLY A 160 -15.95 -9.34 -14.32
CA GLY A 160 -17.31 -9.37 -14.82
C GLY A 160 -17.82 -10.79 -15.08
#